data_AF-A0A157NLY9-F1
#
_entry.id   AF-A0A157NLY9-F1
#
_cell.length_a   1.000
_cell.length_b   1.000
_cell.length_c   1.000
_cell.angle_alpha   90.00
_cell.angle_beta   90.00
_cell.angle_gamma   90.00
#
_symmetry.space_group_name_H-M   'P 1'
#
loop_
_entity.id
_entity.type
_entity.pdbx_description
1 polymer ?
#
loop_
_entity_poly.entity_id
_entity_poly.type
_entity_poly.pdbx_seq_one_letter_code
_entity_poly.pdbx_strand_id
1 'polypeptide(L)'
;MSEIAENIDTRKLARDLYWQGWRVSSIARHIGEKRTTVHSWKTRDKWDAASPLERVETALDARLCMLIAKDQKDGRDFKEIDLLGRQLERTARVRKFDSDGKESTLNPNLERRNAAPKIRPERNAISEAQADRISKSFRESLFDYQKVWLRNGDQRTRMILKSRQIGATWYFAREALDDAIRTGRNQIFLSASKAQAHVFKQYIVQFAREAADVDLKGDPIVLPNGAHLYFLGTNARTAQGYHGNFYFDEFFWTPNFAELNKVASGMALHKHWRKTYFSTPSSMAHEAYPLWTGELFNKRRAKREQVAIELAHAVLKNGHRCDDRLWRQIVTILDAEAGGCDLFDIDELRLEYSPDQFENLLMCGFIDDTASIFPLAMLQGCMVDAMVEWIDVQQFLLRPYGYNPVLIGYDPSLTGDSAGCVVLAAPRTPGGKFRVLERHQWRGMDFAAQAKKIKEITERYAVIYIGIDATGMGQGVYQLVKQFFPNARAYAYSPEVKSRLVLKAGDVIRNKRLEFDAGATDIAHSLMSIKKTMTASGKSVTYDAGRAADTGHADLAWALMHALDFEPLEGATSANQGLVEIYG
;
A
#
# COMPACT_ATOMS: atom_id res chain seq x y z
N MET A 1 68.59 17.64 -68.15
CA MET A 1 69.84 18.03 -67.47
C MET A 1 69.49 19.04 -66.40
N SER A 2 70.08 18.87 -65.21
CA SER A 2 69.93 19.61 -63.95
C SER A 2 68.62 19.30 -63.18
N GLU A 3 68.62 18.28 -62.30
CA GLU A 3 69.09 18.28 -60.89
C GLU A 3 68.04 18.85 -59.92
N ILE A 4 67.37 17.96 -59.19
CA ILE A 4 67.25 17.92 -57.72
C ILE A 4 66.56 16.58 -57.40
N ALA A 5 67.38 15.53 -57.23
CA ALA A 5 67.00 14.29 -56.55
C ALA A 5 68.05 14.05 -55.46
N GLU A 6 68.18 15.01 -54.55
CA GLU A 6 69.06 14.93 -53.38
C GLU A 6 68.32 15.52 -52.17
N ASN A 7 67.52 14.69 -51.50
CA ASN A 7 67.46 14.60 -50.03
C ASN A 7 66.46 13.53 -49.59
N ILE A 8 66.65 12.29 -50.03
CA ILE A 8 66.08 11.18 -49.25
C ILE A 8 66.98 11.06 -48.03
N ASP A 9 66.47 11.46 -46.86
CA ASP A 9 67.17 11.27 -45.59
C ASP A 9 67.46 9.77 -45.41
N THR A 10 68.69 9.39 -45.74
CA THR A 10 69.17 8.00 -45.82
C THR A 10 68.93 7.24 -44.51
N ARG A 11 68.92 7.97 -43.38
CA ARG A 11 68.65 7.44 -42.05
C ARG A 11 67.16 7.18 -41.80
N LYS A 12 66.26 8.03 -42.33
CA LYS A 12 64.80 7.77 -42.29
C LYS A 12 64.42 6.58 -43.17
N LEU A 13 64.95 6.51 -44.39
CA LEU A 13 64.72 5.35 -45.28
C LEU A 13 65.18 4.04 -44.63
N ALA A 14 66.35 4.05 -43.98
CA ALA A 14 66.86 2.90 -43.25
C ALA A 14 65.95 2.47 -42.09
N ARG A 15 65.36 3.42 -41.36
CA ARG A 15 64.41 3.14 -40.28
C ARG A 15 63.13 2.49 -40.79
N ASP A 16 62.58 3.03 -41.88
CA ASP A 16 61.31 2.56 -42.41
C ASP A 16 61.44 1.13 -42.98
N LEU A 17 62.55 0.84 -43.69
CA LEU A 17 62.88 -0.53 -44.12
C LEU A 17 63.07 -1.49 -42.93
N TYR A 18 63.66 -1.02 -41.83
CA TYR A 18 63.81 -1.81 -40.61
C TYR A 18 62.45 -2.19 -40.02
N TRP A 19 61.51 -1.25 -39.95
CA TRP A 19 60.16 -1.51 -39.45
C TRP A 19 59.31 -2.38 -40.39
N GLN A 20 59.66 -2.45 -41.68
CA GLN A 20 59.10 -3.43 -42.64
C GLN A 20 59.69 -4.84 -42.47
N GLY A 21 60.60 -5.05 -41.52
CA GLY A 21 61.18 -6.37 -41.21
C GLY A 21 62.48 -6.69 -41.92
N TRP A 22 63.11 -5.70 -42.60
CA TRP A 22 64.40 -5.92 -43.23
C TRP A 22 65.52 -6.06 -42.19
N ARG A 23 66.44 -7.01 -42.42
CA ARG A 23 67.64 -7.15 -41.59
C ARG A 23 68.56 -5.95 -41.81
N VAL A 24 69.20 -5.45 -40.75
CA VAL A 24 70.15 -4.32 -40.77
C VAL A 24 71.24 -4.49 -41.84
N SER A 25 71.72 -5.73 -42.05
CA SER A 25 72.70 -6.05 -43.10
C SER A 25 72.17 -5.86 -44.52
N SER A 26 70.90 -6.17 -44.76
CA SER A 26 70.25 -5.98 -46.06
C SER A 26 70.00 -4.49 -46.33
N ILE A 27 69.58 -3.75 -45.30
CA ILE A 27 69.36 -2.30 -45.38
C ILE A 27 70.66 -1.57 -45.70
N ALA A 28 71.73 -1.87 -44.96
CA ALA A 28 73.05 -1.27 -45.17
C ALA A 28 73.54 -1.46 -46.62
N ARG A 29 73.37 -2.66 -47.19
CA ARG A 29 73.70 -2.93 -48.59
C ARG A 29 72.82 -2.15 -49.57
N HIS A 30 71.53 -2.04 -49.27
CA HIS A 30 70.56 -1.38 -50.14
C HIS A 30 70.79 0.14 -50.25
N ILE A 31 71.19 0.79 -49.15
CA ILE A 31 71.39 2.24 -49.08
C ILE A 31 72.86 2.66 -49.28
N GLY A 32 73.78 1.71 -49.49
CA GLY A 32 75.20 1.99 -49.70
C GLY A 32 76.00 2.37 -48.43
N GLU A 33 75.49 2.04 -47.24
CA GLU A 33 76.10 2.41 -45.95
C GLU A 33 76.79 1.23 -45.24
N LYS A 34 77.71 1.54 -44.32
CA LYS A 34 78.33 0.48 -43.49
C LYS A 34 77.31 -0.09 -42.50
N ARG A 35 77.31 -1.42 -42.30
CA ARG A 35 76.43 -2.10 -41.33
C ARG A 35 76.51 -1.49 -39.92
N THR A 36 77.70 -1.11 -39.48
CA THR A 36 77.94 -0.47 -38.18
C THR A 36 77.25 0.89 -38.06
N THR A 37 77.18 1.67 -39.15
CA THR A 37 76.48 2.95 -39.23
C THR A 37 74.98 2.76 -39.04
N VAL A 38 74.36 1.84 -39.80
CA VAL A 38 72.91 1.57 -39.68
C VAL A 38 72.56 0.99 -38.30
N HIS A 39 73.43 0.15 -37.74
CA HIS A 39 73.24 -0.37 -36.38
C HIS A 39 73.33 0.74 -35.31
N SER A 40 74.24 1.69 -35.47
CA SER A 40 74.35 2.86 -34.59
C SER A 40 73.08 3.72 -34.63
N TRP A 41 72.53 3.96 -35.83
CA TRP A 41 71.26 4.67 -35.99
C TRP A 41 70.11 3.95 -35.29
N LYS A 42 69.99 2.64 -35.53
CA LYS A 42 68.99 1.78 -34.89
C LYS A 42 69.03 1.89 -33.36
N THR A 43 70.22 1.81 -32.77
CA THR A 43 70.39 1.90 -31.31
C THR A 43 70.10 3.30 -30.79
N ARG A 44 70.66 4.34 -31.43
CA ARG A 44 70.53 5.74 -30.98
C ARG A 44 69.09 6.23 -31.01
N ASP A 45 68.35 5.89 -32.07
CA ASP A 45 66.95 6.30 -32.25
C ASP A 45 65.96 5.27 -31.70
N LYS A 46 66.46 4.24 -31.01
CA LYS A 46 65.66 3.22 -30.34
C LYS A 46 64.58 2.61 -31.24
N TRP A 47 64.93 2.24 -32.48
CA TRP A 47 63.94 1.74 -33.45
C TRP A 47 63.16 0.52 -32.94
N ASP A 48 63.74 -0.26 -32.03
CA ASP A 48 63.09 -1.41 -31.38
C ASP A 48 62.01 -1.02 -30.38
N ALA A 49 62.12 0.16 -29.75
CA ALA A 49 61.20 0.63 -28.72
C ALA A 49 59.96 1.37 -29.29
N ALA A 50 59.92 1.62 -30.60
CA ALA A 50 58.79 2.30 -31.23
C ALA A 50 57.52 1.43 -31.17
N SER A 51 56.46 2.00 -30.62
CA SER A 51 55.13 1.40 -30.52
C SER A 51 54.52 1.16 -31.91
N PRO A 52 53.57 0.20 -32.06
CA PRO A 52 52.86 0.01 -33.31
C PRO A 52 52.21 1.29 -33.86
N LEU A 53 51.68 2.14 -32.97
CA LEU A 53 51.05 3.41 -33.33
C LEU A 53 52.07 4.40 -33.93
N GLU A 54 53.25 4.54 -33.32
CA GLU A 54 54.33 5.40 -33.83
C GLU A 54 54.84 4.95 -35.21
N ARG A 55 54.90 3.64 -35.45
CA ARG A 55 55.29 3.08 -36.76
C ARG A 55 54.25 3.40 -37.83
N VAL A 56 52.96 3.27 -37.50
CA VAL A 56 51.86 3.59 -38.41
C VAL A 56 51.82 5.08 -38.71
N GLU A 57 51.94 5.94 -37.69
CA GLU A 57 51.98 7.40 -37.89
C GLU A 57 53.13 7.83 -38.80
N THR A 58 54.31 7.25 -38.59
CA THR A 58 55.48 7.57 -39.43
C THR A 58 55.24 7.17 -40.89
N ALA A 59 54.62 6.01 -41.13
CA ALA A 59 54.30 5.57 -42.48
C ALA A 59 53.22 6.44 -43.15
N LEU A 60 52.20 6.85 -42.38
CA LEU A 60 51.16 7.78 -42.85
C LEU A 60 51.76 9.14 -43.20
N ASP A 61 52.61 9.69 -42.33
CA ASP A 61 53.28 10.98 -42.52
C ASP A 61 54.22 10.97 -43.75
N ALA A 62 55.03 9.91 -43.89
CA ALA A 62 55.92 9.76 -45.04
C ALA A 62 55.13 9.69 -46.36
N ARG A 63 54.04 8.91 -46.41
CA ARG A 63 53.19 8.80 -47.59
C ARG A 63 52.48 10.11 -47.90
N LEU A 64 51.98 10.81 -46.88
CA LEU A 64 51.31 12.09 -47.01
C LEU A 64 52.27 13.16 -47.55
N CYS A 65 53.48 13.27 -46.99
CA CYS A 65 54.52 14.18 -47.47
C CYS A 65 54.88 13.90 -48.95
N MET A 66 55.01 12.62 -49.32
CA MET A 66 55.28 12.21 -50.70
C MET A 66 54.18 12.64 -51.67
N LEU A 67 52.91 12.46 -51.30
CA LEU A 67 51.77 12.90 -52.12
C LEU A 67 51.67 14.43 -52.20
N ILE A 68 51.96 15.14 -51.11
CA ILE A 68 51.99 16.61 -51.08
C ILE A 68 53.08 17.15 -52.02
N ALA A 69 54.26 16.54 -52.03
CA ALA A 69 55.40 16.94 -52.86
C ALA A 69 55.25 16.62 -54.36
N LYS A 70 54.23 15.85 -54.77
CA LYS A 70 53.99 15.48 -56.17
C LYS A 70 53.57 16.71 -57.00
N ASP A 71 54.30 17.05 -58.07
CA ASP A 71 54.06 18.25 -58.88
C ASP A 71 52.71 18.22 -59.64
N GLN A 72 52.38 17.09 -60.27
CA GLN A 72 51.09 16.89 -60.93
C GLN A 72 50.23 15.92 -60.11
N LYS A 73 49.14 16.44 -59.53
CA LYS A 73 48.18 15.66 -58.74
C LYS A 73 46.92 15.36 -59.54
N ASP A 74 46.37 14.17 -59.38
CA ASP A 74 45.08 13.77 -59.91
C ASP A 74 44.03 13.61 -58.78
N GLY A 75 42.79 13.29 -59.16
CA GLY A 75 41.69 13.10 -58.21
C GLY A 75 41.90 11.95 -57.21
N ARG A 76 42.72 10.94 -57.55
CA ARG A 76 43.07 9.86 -56.62
C ARG A 76 44.05 10.35 -55.57
N ASP A 77 45.03 11.17 -55.95
CA ASP A 77 46.00 11.76 -55.02
C ASP A 77 45.29 12.63 -53.96
N PHE A 78 44.36 13.50 -54.36
CA PHE A 78 43.59 14.33 -53.42
C PHE A 78 42.75 13.49 -52.45
N LYS A 79 42.14 12.40 -52.93
CA LYS A 79 41.38 11.48 -52.08
C LYS A 79 42.27 10.72 -51.11
N GLU A 80 43.46 10.30 -51.54
CA GLU A 80 44.43 9.64 -50.67
C GLU A 80 44.96 10.59 -49.59
N ILE A 81 45.26 11.85 -49.94
CA ILE A 81 45.64 12.91 -48.99
C ILE A 81 44.57 13.12 -47.91
N ASP A 82 43.29 13.26 -48.30
CA ASP A 82 42.18 13.40 -47.35
C ASP A 82 42.04 12.18 -46.43
N LEU A 83 42.12 10.97 -46.98
CA LEU A 83 42.03 9.74 -46.20
C LEU A 83 43.19 9.58 -45.21
N LEU A 84 44.43 9.86 -45.64
CA LEU A 84 45.62 9.84 -44.79
C LEU A 84 45.54 10.90 -43.69
N GLY A 85 45.09 12.13 -44.03
CA GLY A 85 44.87 13.20 -43.06
C GLY A 85 43.87 12.83 -41.97
N ARG A 86 42.77 12.16 -42.34
CA ARG A 86 41.78 11.65 -41.36
C ARG A 86 42.34 10.54 -40.48
N GLN A 87 43.22 9.68 -41.00
CA GLN A 87 43.87 8.66 -40.15
C GLN A 87 44.85 9.31 -39.16
N LEU A 88 45.60 10.33 -39.59
CA LEU A 88 46.50 11.08 -38.72
C LEU A 88 45.76 11.78 -37.57
N GLU A 89 44.59 12.36 -37.86
CA GLU A 89 43.73 12.93 -36.82
C GLU A 89 43.25 11.85 -35.82
N ARG A 90 42.90 10.65 -36.31
CA ARG A 90 42.48 9.54 -35.45
C ARG A 90 43.60 9.04 -34.54
N THR A 91 44.84 8.90 -35.04
CA THR A 91 45.97 8.49 -34.19
C THR A 91 46.26 9.54 -33.11
N ALA A 92 46.14 10.84 -33.45
CA ALA A 92 46.26 11.92 -32.47
C ALA A 92 45.16 11.87 -31.39
N ARG A 93 43.92 11.52 -31.75
CA ARG A 93 42.82 11.33 -30.78
C ARG A 93 43.06 10.14 -29.86
N VAL A 94 43.59 9.03 -30.38
CA VAL A 94 43.97 7.85 -29.57
C VAL A 94 45.05 8.21 -28.56
N ARG A 95 46.10 8.95 -28.97
CA ARG A 95 47.11 9.45 -28.03
C ARG A 95 46.55 10.33 -26.94
N LYS A 96 45.61 11.22 -27.30
CA LYS A 96 44.98 12.10 -26.31
C LYS A 96 44.13 11.30 -25.33
N PHE A 97 43.41 10.27 -25.79
CA PHE A 97 42.69 9.33 -24.94
C PHE A 97 43.62 8.55 -24.02
N ASP A 98 44.75 8.03 -24.50
CA ASP A 98 45.75 7.34 -23.67
C ASP A 98 46.31 8.27 -22.56
N SER A 99 46.29 9.59 -22.77
CA SER A 99 46.74 10.58 -21.79
C SER A 99 45.66 11.04 -20.79
N ASP A 100 44.40 11.19 -21.21
CA ASP A 100 43.34 11.78 -20.39
C ASP A 100 42.23 10.80 -19.97
N GLY A 101 42.20 9.60 -20.56
CA GLY A 101 41.23 8.53 -20.28
C GLY A 101 39.79 8.85 -20.67
N LYS A 102 39.52 9.94 -21.40
CA LYS A 102 38.15 10.40 -21.68
C LYS A 102 37.60 9.81 -22.97
N GLU A 103 36.60 8.94 -22.88
CA GLU A 103 35.93 8.36 -24.06
C GLU A 103 35.34 9.41 -25.01
N SER A 104 34.98 10.61 -24.51
CA SER A 104 34.51 11.72 -25.33
C SER A 104 35.57 12.24 -26.31
N THR A 105 36.86 12.06 -26.03
CA THR A 105 37.98 12.39 -26.91
C THR A 105 38.02 11.50 -28.17
N LEU A 106 37.54 10.25 -28.06
CA LEU A 106 37.47 9.31 -29.18
C LEU A 106 36.25 9.56 -30.07
N ASN A 107 35.12 9.98 -29.47
CA ASN A 107 33.88 10.24 -30.20
C ASN A 107 33.24 11.59 -29.82
N PRO A 108 33.48 12.65 -30.64
CA PRO A 108 32.90 13.97 -30.41
C PRO A 108 31.36 14.02 -30.39
N ASN A 109 30.68 13.00 -30.90
CA ASN A 109 29.22 12.93 -30.87
C ASN A 109 28.66 12.62 -29.46
N LEU A 110 29.47 12.10 -28.54
CA LEU A 110 29.06 11.86 -27.15
C LEU A 110 28.79 13.17 -26.42
N GLU A 111 29.61 14.20 -26.64
CA GLU A 111 29.39 15.53 -26.06
C GLU A 111 28.13 16.18 -26.62
N ARG A 112 27.89 16.07 -27.93
CA ARG A 112 26.66 16.58 -28.57
C ARG A 112 25.39 15.91 -28.03
N ARG A 113 25.44 14.61 -27.74
CA ARG A 113 24.29 13.86 -27.20
C ARG A 113 23.99 14.22 -25.75
N ASN A 114 25.01 14.60 -24.98
CA ASN A 114 24.89 14.99 -23.58
C ASN A 114 24.64 16.50 -23.37
N ALA A 115 24.79 17.32 -24.42
CA ALA A 115 24.57 18.77 -24.37
C ALA A 115 23.08 19.17 -24.35
N ALA A 116 22.17 18.28 -24.74
CA ALA A 116 20.73 18.57 -24.68
C ALA A 116 20.23 18.51 -23.22
N PRO A 117 19.50 19.52 -22.71
CA PRO A 117 18.92 19.47 -21.38
C PRO A 117 17.94 18.29 -21.30
N LYS A 118 18.21 17.33 -20.40
CA LYS A 118 17.28 16.25 -20.08
C LYS A 118 16.02 16.84 -19.44
N ILE A 119 14.97 17.04 -20.24
CA ILE A 119 13.64 17.36 -19.70
C ILE A 119 13.24 16.17 -18.84
N ARG A 120 13.09 16.39 -17.53
CA ARG A 120 12.61 15.35 -16.63
C ARG A 120 11.17 15.01 -17.05
N PRO A 121 10.84 13.72 -17.23
CA PRO A 121 9.47 13.34 -17.54
C PRO A 121 8.54 13.88 -16.45
N GLU A 122 7.43 14.46 -16.87
CA GLU A 122 6.43 15.03 -15.97
C GLU A 122 5.91 13.92 -15.03
N ARG A 123 5.86 14.22 -13.74
CA ARG A 123 5.44 13.25 -12.73
C ARG A 123 3.94 12.96 -12.92
N ASN A 124 3.58 11.67 -12.88
CA ASN A 124 2.20 11.21 -13.06
C ASN A 124 1.60 11.68 -14.40
N ALA A 125 2.40 11.80 -15.46
CA ALA A 125 1.93 12.21 -16.79
C ALA A 125 0.77 11.33 -17.29
N ILE A 126 -0.29 11.98 -17.78
CA ILE A 126 -1.47 11.34 -18.37
C ILE A 126 -1.76 12.07 -19.68
N SER A 127 -1.66 11.35 -20.80
CA SER A 127 -2.09 11.86 -22.11
C SER A 127 -3.62 11.87 -22.24
N GLU A 128 -4.17 12.67 -23.15
CA GLU A 128 -5.61 12.71 -23.44
C GLU A 128 -6.17 11.33 -23.80
N ALA A 129 -5.47 10.58 -24.65
CA ALA A 129 -5.85 9.21 -24.98
C ALA A 129 -5.86 8.26 -23.76
N GLN A 130 -4.94 8.45 -22.80
CA GLN A 130 -4.95 7.69 -21.54
C GLN A 130 -6.13 8.10 -20.65
N ALA A 131 -6.43 9.41 -20.55
CA ALA A 131 -7.58 9.91 -19.82
C ALA A 131 -8.90 9.34 -20.38
N ASP A 132 -9.06 9.32 -21.70
CA ASP A 132 -10.23 8.73 -22.36
C ASP A 132 -10.36 7.23 -22.11
N ARG A 133 -9.25 6.49 -22.14
CA ARG A 133 -9.24 5.05 -21.79
C ARG A 133 -9.66 4.81 -20.35
N ILE A 134 -9.16 5.61 -19.40
CA ILE A 134 -9.58 5.55 -17.99
C ILE A 134 -11.09 5.80 -17.89
N SER A 135 -11.60 6.87 -18.51
CA SER A 135 -13.02 7.21 -18.46
C SER A 135 -13.91 6.13 -19.07
N LYS A 136 -13.49 5.57 -20.21
CA LYS A 136 -14.20 4.48 -20.89
C LYS A 136 -14.21 3.21 -20.05
N SER A 137 -13.04 2.75 -19.59
CA SER A 137 -12.90 1.55 -18.77
C SER A 137 -13.69 1.64 -17.46
N PHE A 138 -13.73 2.82 -16.85
CA PHE A 138 -14.57 3.05 -15.67
C PHE A 138 -16.04 2.80 -15.98
N ARG A 139 -16.60 3.39 -17.05
CA ARG A 139 -18.02 3.26 -17.39
C ARG A 139 -18.41 1.86 -17.84
N GLU A 140 -17.54 1.15 -18.55
CA GLU A 140 -17.81 -0.20 -19.07
C GLU A 140 -17.76 -1.28 -18.00
N SER A 141 -17.10 -1.03 -16.86
CA SER A 141 -16.92 -2.02 -15.78
C SER A 141 -17.99 -1.96 -14.68
N LEU A 142 -19.04 -1.14 -14.83
CA LEU A 142 -20.02 -0.90 -13.76
C LEU A 142 -21.17 -1.91 -13.76
N PHE A 143 -21.49 -2.42 -12.56
CA PHE A 143 -22.77 -3.07 -12.28
C PHE A 143 -23.93 -2.05 -12.26
N ASP A 144 -25.18 -2.50 -12.37
CA ASP A 144 -26.32 -1.61 -12.58
C ASP A 144 -26.59 -0.68 -11.39
N TYR A 145 -26.40 -1.15 -10.15
CA TYR A 145 -26.50 -0.30 -8.96
C TYR A 145 -25.37 0.74 -8.91
N GLN A 146 -24.17 0.43 -9.42
CA GLN A 146 -23.07 1.40 -9.52
C GLN A 146 -23.34 2.46 -10.59
N LYS A 147 -24.04 2.11 -11.67
CA LYS A 147 -24.51 3.09 -12.67
C LYS A 147 -25.50 4.09 -12.05
N VAL A 148 -26.27 3.70 -11.02
CA VAL A 148 -27.10 4.64 -10.24
C VAL A 148 -26.23 5.68 -9.54
N TRP A 149 -25.12 5.26 -8.92
CA TRP A 149 -24.16 6.19 -8.30
C TRP A 149 -23.59 7.17 -9.33
N LEU A 150 -23.20 6.67 -10.51
CA LEU A 150 -22.62 7.49 -11.59
C LEU A 150 -23.61 8.55 -12.08
N ARG A 151 -24.86 8.17 -12.34
CA ARG A 151 -25.91 9.10 -12.79
C ARG A 151 -26.23 10.19 -11.78
N ASN A 152 -25.92 9.97 -10.50
CA ASN A 152 -26.19 10.90 -9.41
C ASN A 152 -24.92 11.58 -8.87
N GLY A 153 -23.77 11.47 -9.55
CA GLY A 153 -22.50 12.07 -9.11
C GLY A 153 -22.50 13.61 -9.05
N ASP A 154 -23.47 14.26 -9.68
CA ASP A 154 -23.66 15.71 -9.64
C ASP A 154 -24.36 16.20 -8.36
N GLN A 155 -25.01 15.31 -7.60
CA GLN A 155 -25.67 15.63 -6.34
C GLN A 155 -24.70 16.27 -5.36
N ARG A 156 -25.15 17.37 -4.71
CA ARG A 156 -24.33 18.11 -3.74
C ARG A 156 -23.85 17.21 -2.60
N THR A 157 -24.76 16.39 -2.07
CA THR A 157 -24.48 15.44 -0.99
C THR A 157 -25.19 14.12 -1.32
N ARG A 158 -24.42 13.03 -1.39
CA ARG A 158 -24.92 11.65 -1.44
C ARG A 158 -24.62 10.95 -0.12
N MET A 159 -25.56 10.15 0.36
CA MET A 159 -25.38 9.23 1.49
C MET A 159 -25.83 7.84 1.05
N ILE A 160 -24.93 6.86 1.07
CA ILE A 160 -25.21 5.49 0.64
C ILE A 160 -25.03 4.54 1.82
N LEU A 161 -26.08 3.83 2.20
CA LEU A 161 -25.95 2.60 2.96
C LEU A 161 -25.67 1.46 1.99
N LYS A 162 -24.66 0.68 2.29
CA LYS A 162 -24.19 -0.39 1.40
C LYS A 162 -23.93 -1.68 2.16
N SER A 163 -24.13 -2.79 1.48
CA SER A 163 -23.66 -4.12 1.90
C SER A 163 -22.13 -4.19 1.89
N ARG A 164 -21.54 -5.11 2.65
CA ARG A 164 -20.14 -5.48 2.48
C ARG A 164 -19.90 -6.05 1.08
N GLN A 165 -18.66 -5.89 0.60
CA GLN A 165 -18.12 -6.50 -0.61
C GLN A 165 -18.83 -6.18 -1.95
N ILE A 166 -19.73 -5.18 -2.01
CA ILE A 166 -20.37 -4.75 -3.28
C ILE A 166 -19.54 -3.74 -4.10
N GLY A 167 -18.24 -3.60 -3.82
CA GLY A 167 -17.34 -2.74 -4.62
C GLY A 167 -17.53 -1.21 -4.44
N ALA A 168 -18.07 -0.73 -3.32
CA ALA A 168 -18.26 0.72 -3.09
C ALA A 168 -16.94 1.51 -3.10
N THR A 169 -15.95 1.10 -2.30
CA THR A 169 -14.61 1.74 -2.24
C THR A 169 -13.91 1.71 -3.60
N TRP A 170 -14.00 0.59 -4.31
CA TRP A 170 -13.50 0.41 -5.67
C TRP A 170 -14.16 1.40 -6.64
N TYR A 171 -15.47 1.56 -6.56
CA TYR A 171 -16.22 2.48 -7.43
C TYR A 171 -15.83 3.94 -7.17
N PHE A 172 -15.89 4.38 -5.91
CA PHE A 172 -15.64 5.77 -5.56
C PHE A 172 -14.17 6.18 -5.76
N ALA A 173 -13.23 5.24 -5.63
CA ALA A 173 -11.83 5.45 -6.02
C ALA A 173 -11.69 5.81 -7.51
N ARG A 174 -12.40 5.09 -8.39
CA ARG A 174 -12.36 5.30 -9.85
C ARG A 174 -13.15 6.53 -10.28
N GLU A 175 -14.32 6.76 -9.69
CA GLU A 175 -15.11 7.97 -9.90
C GLU A 175 -14.29 9.21 -9.57
N ALA A 176 -13.60 9.21 -8.43
CA ALA A 176 -12.75 10.31 -8.00
C ALA A 176 -11.55 10.54 -8.93
N LEU A 177 -10.89 9.47 -9.42
CA LEU A 177 -9.80 9.60 -10.38
C LEU A 177 -10.27 10.20 -11.71
N ASP A 178 -11.37 9.68 -12.27
CA ASP A 178 -11.95 10.16 -13.52
C ASP A 178 -12.42 11.62 -13.39
N ASP A 179 -13.04 12.01 -12.27
CA ASP A 179 -13.40 13.40 -12.01
C ASP A 179 -12.17 14.31 -11.86
N ALA A 180 -11.13 13.87 -11.13
CA ALA A 180 -9.90 14.64 -10.94
C ALA A 180 -9.19 14.90 -12.27
N ILE A 181 -9.08 13.89 -13.14
CA ILE A 181 -8.46 14.01 -14.47
C ILE A 181 -9.24 14.99 -15.34
N ARG A 182 -10.57 14.87 -15.38
CA ARG A 182 -11.43 15.68 -16.27
C ARG A 182 -11.61 17.13 -15.81
N THR A 183 -11.59 17.38 -14.51
CA THR A 183 -12.02 18.67 -13.96
C THR A 183 -10.95 19.44 -13.21
N GLY A 184 -9.81 18.83 -12.89
CA GLY A 184 -8.78 19.43 -12.03
C GLY A 184 -9.20 19.53 -10.55
N ARG A 185 -10.33 18.93 -10.17
CA ARG A 185 -10.85 18.96 -8.80
C ARG A 185 -10.02 18.07 -7.87
N ASN A 186 -9.68 18.63 -6.72
CA ASN A 186 -9.10 17.87 -5.62
C ASN A 186 -10.10 16.84 -5.09
N GLN A 187 -9.58 15.69 -4.64
CA GLN A 187 -10.36 14.60 -4.06
C GLN A 187 -9.79 14.30 -2.67
N ILE A 188 -10.66 14.21 -1.67
CA ILE A 188 -10.32 13.96 -0.27
C ILE A 188 -11.04 12.69 0.16
N PHE A 189 -10.26 11.69 0.55
CA PHE A 189 -10.75 10.44 1.11
C PHE A 189 -10.54 10.46 2.62
N LEU A 190 -11.62 10.37 3.37
CA LEU A 190 -11.62 10.18 4.82
C LEU A 190 -12.23 8.82 5.11
N SER A 191 -11.55 8.03 5.93
CA SER A 191 -12.03 6.71 6.36
C SER A 191 -11.73 6.50 7.85
N ALA A 192 -12.21 5.37 8.40
CA ALA A 192 -12.07 5.03 9.82
C ALA A 192 -10.60 4.97 10.30
N SER A 193 -9.64 4.67 9.41
CA SER A 193 -8.20 4.77 9.68
C SER A 193 -7.42 5.12 8.41
N LYS A 194 -6.16 5.55 8.56
CA LYS A 194 -5.28 5.84 7.42
C LYS A 194 -5.03 4.60 6.57
N ALA A 195 -4.96 3.41 7.18
CA ALA A 195 -4.85 2.14 6.47
C ALA A 195 -6.07 1.92 5.54
N GLN A 196 -7.28 2.18 6.02
CA GLN A 196 -8.50 2.13 5.19
C GLN A 196 -8.49 3.19 4.09
N ALA A 197 -8.06 4.42 4.39
CA ALA A 197 -7.93 5.46 3.36
C ALA A 197 -6.94 5.10 2.25
N HIS A 198 -5.86 4.38 2.57
CA HIS A 198 -4.89 3.88 1.58
C HIS A 198 -5.45 2.79 0.66
N VAL A 199 -6.57 2.14 1.01
CA VAL A 199 -7.27 1.24 0.08
C VAL A 199 -7.76 1.99 -1.16
N PHE A 200 -8.25 3.23 -1.01
CA PHE A 200 -8.57 4.10 -2.16
C PHE A 200 -7.35 4.34 -3.03
N LYS A 201 -6.21 4.66 -2.40
CA LYS A 201 -4.94 4.91 -3.09
C LYS A 201 -4.53 3.69 -3.91
N GLN A 202 -4.62 2.50 -3.33
CA GLN A 202 -4.30 1.25 -4.02
C GLN A 202 -5.22 1.03 -5.23
N TYR A 203 -6.55 1.17 -5.07
CA TYR A 203 -7.48 1.04 -6.19
C TYR A 203 -7.24 2.08 -7.30
N ILE A 204 -6.89 3.32 -6.94
CA ILE A 204 -6.57 4.39 -7.90
C ILE A 204 -5.32 4.05 -8.70
N VAL A 205 -4.23 3.65 -8.03
CA VAL A 205 -2.97 3.29 -8.68
C VAL A 205 -3.16 2.05 -9.57
N GLN A 206 -3.83 1.02 -9.05
CA GLN A 206 -4.14 -0.19 -9.79
C GLN A 206 -4.97 0.10 -11.04
N PHE A 207 -6.06 0.87 -10.89
CA PHE A 207 -6.93 1.19 -12.01
C PHE A 207 -6.23 2.03 -13.09
N ALA A 208 -5.44 3.02 -12.70
CA ALA A 208 -4.67 3.83 -13.66
C ALA A 208 -3.66 2.98 -14.46
N ARG A 209 -3.01 2.01 -13.79
CA ARG A 209 -2.11 1.05 -14.42
C ARG A 209 -2.85 0.13 -15.39
N GLU A 210 -3.92 -0.52 -14.92
CA GLU A 210 -4.69 -1.51 -15.70
C GLU A 210 -5.39 -0.88 -16.91
N ALA A 211 -6.04 0.28 -16.74
CA ALA A 211 -6.85 0.88 -17.79
C ALA A 211 -6.00 1.62 -18.85
N ALA A 212 -4.83 2.14 -18.47
CA ALA A 212 -4.09 3.07 -19.35
C ALA A 212 -2.56 3.05 -19.25
N ASP A 213 -1.97 2.09 -18.52
CA ASP A 213 -0.52 1.95 -18.29
C ASP A 213 0.09 3.20 -17.62
N VAL A 214 -0.62 3.79 -16.66
CA VAL A 214 -0.19 4.99 -15.92
C VAL A 214 0.31 4.62 -14.52
N ASP A 215 1.57 4.93 -14.24
CA ASP A 215 2.19 4.74 -12.91
C ASP A 215 2.00 5.97 -12.01
N LEU A 216 0.89 6.01 -11.28
CA LEU A 216 0.65 7.05 -10.30
C LEU A 216 1.51 6.87 -9.04
N LYS A 217 2.17 7.95 -8.60
CA LYS A 217 3.03 7.97 -7.40
C LYS A 217 2.77 9.19 -6.53
N GLY A 218 2.81 8.99 -5.22
CA GLY A 218 2.76 10.06 -4.22
C GLY A 218 1.86 9.78 -3.04
N ASP A 219 1.97 10.63 -2.03
CA ASP A 219 1.03 10.73 -0.90
C ASP A 219 1.07 12.16 -0.36
N PRO A 220 0.21 13.09 -0.85
CA PRO A 220 -0.89 12.87 -1.80
C PRO A 220 -0.42 12.54 -3.22
N ILE A 221 -1.30 11.96 -4.03
CA ILE A 221 -1.09 11.85 -5.48
C ILE A 221 -1.46 13.21 -6.11
N VAL A 222 -0.56 13.76 -6.92
CA VAL A 222 -0.77 15.04 -7.63
C VAL A 222 -0.78 14.76 -9.12
N LEU A 223 -1.84 15.15 -9.81
CA LEU A 223 -1.98 15.00 -11.25
C LEU A 223 -1.37 16.19 -12.02
N PRO A 224 -0.98 16.04 -13.29
CA PRO A 224 -0.43 17.12 -14.12
C PRO A 224 -1.32 18.35 -14.23
N ASN A 225 -2.64 18.16 -14.17
CA ASN A 225 -3.63 19.24 -14.21
C ASN A 225 -3.79 19.99 -12.87
N GLY A 226 -2.96 19.67 -11.86
CA GLY A 226 -2.98 20.29 -10.55
C GLY A 226 -3.94 19.68 -9.53
N ALA A 227 -4.72 18.65 -9.88
CA ALA A 227 -5.60 17.98 -8.92
C ALA A 227 -4.81 17.19 -7.87
N HIS A 228 -5.17 17.36 -6.60
CA HIS A 228 -4.62 16.59 -5.48
C HIS A 228 -5.60 15.52 -5.00
N LEU A 229 -5.08 14.33 -4.73
CA LEU A 229 -5.80 13.20 -4.14
C LEU A 229 -5.22 12.93 -2.74
N TYR A 230 -5.98 13.28 -1.70
CA TYR A 230 -5.59 13.20 -0.29
C TYR A 230 -6.20 11.99 0.41
N PHE A 231 -5.41 11.24 1.18
CA PHE A 231 -5.86 10.05 1.92
C PHE A 231 -5.68 10.27 3.42
N LEU A 232 -6.78 10.49 4.13
CA LEU A 232 -6.79 10.93 5.52
C LEU A 232 -7.44 9.89 6.43
N GLY A 233 -6.85 9.68 7.61
CA GLY A 233 -7.47 8.95 8.72
C GLY A 233 -8.30 9.87 9.62
N THR A 234 -8.65 9.42 10.81
CA THR A 234 -9.62 10.05 11.73
C THR A 234 -9.10 11.26 12.52
N ASN A 235 -7.95 11.83 12.13
CA ASN A 235 -7.41 13.01 12.80
C ASN A 235 -7.98 14.31 12.20
N ALA A 236 -8.99 14.88 12.87
CA ALA A 236 -9.67 16.11 12.47
C ALA A 236 -8.70 17.30 12.25
N ARG A 237 -7.60 17.40 13.00
CA ARG A 237 -6.63 18.50 12.85
C ARG A 237 -5.91 18.46 11.50
N THR A 238 -5.62 17.27 11.01
CA THR A 238 -4.97 17.09 9.70
C THR A 238 -5.91 17.40 8.54
N ALA A 239 -7.23 17.38 8.76
CA ALA A 239 -8.23 17.59 7.73
C ALA A 239 -8.62 19.08 7.51
N GLN A 240 -8.34 19.99 8.43
CA GLN A 240 -8.86 21.38 8.35
C GLN A 240 -8.34 22.22 7.18
N GLY A 241 -7.21 21.85 6.55
CA GLY A 241 -6.54 22.68 5.55
C GLY A 241 -6.85 22.37 4.08
N TYR A 242 -7.46 21.23 3.77
CA TYR A 242 -7.69 20.83 2.37
C TYR A 242 -9.08 21.24 1.87
N HIS A 243 -9.22 21.32 0.55
CA HIS A 243 -10.47 21.61 -0.13
C HIS A 243 -10.61 20.73 -1.37
N GLY A 244 -11.80 20.21 -1.63
CA GLY A 244 -12.02 19.23 -2.69
C GLY A 244 -13.37 18.52 -2.59
N ASN A 245 -13.63 17.62 -3.54
CA ASN A 245 -14.68 16.62 -3.40
C ASN A 245 -14.33 15.70 -2.23
N PHE A 246 -15.32 15.44 -1.39
CA PHE A 246 -15.16 14.74 -0.13
C PHE A 246 -15.84 13.37 -0.19
N TYR A 247 -15.09 12.32 0.10
CA TYR A 247 -15.55 10.94 0.22
C TYR A 247 -15.33 10.48 1.65
N PHE A 248 -16.40 10.13 2.36
CA PHE A 248 -16.35 9.63 3.73
C PHE A 248 -16.80 8.17 3.75
N ASP A 249 -15.80 7.29 3.76
CA ASP A 249 -15.99 5.85 3.87
C ASP A 249 -16.14 5.42 5.33
N GLU A 250 -16.92 4.37 5.53
CA GLU A 250 -17.26 3.78 6.83
C GLU A 250 -17.62 4.79 7.93
N PHE A 251 -18.35 5.84 7.57
CA PHE A 251 -18.69 6.94 8.48
C PHE A 251 -19.59 6.52 9.65
N PHE A 252 -20.30 5.38 9.58
CA PHE A 252 -21.04 4.84 10.73
C PHE A 252 -20.16 4.12 11.75
N TRP A 253 -18.91 3.82 11.42
CA TRP A 253 -17.96 3.18 12.33
C TRP A 253 -16.93 4.14 12.89
N THR A 254 -16.90 5.37 12.38
CA THR A 254 -15.88 6.35 12.70
C THR A 254 -16.12 6.99 14.07
N PRO A 255 -15.15 6.92 15.01
CA PRO A 255 -15.25 7.62 16.29
C PRO A 255 -15.25 9.14 16.11
N ASN A 256 -15.89 9.88 17.03
CA ASN A 256 -15.99 11.34 17.01
C ASN A 256 -16.54 11.91 15.68
N PHE A 257 -17.51 11.21 15.08
CA PHE A 257 -18.10 11.57 13.81
C PHE A 257 -18.60 13.03 13.77
N ALA A 258 -19.22 13.54 14.84
CA ALA A 258 -19.75 14.90 14.85
C ALA A 258 -18.67 15.97 14.63
N GLU A 259 -17.50 15.80 15.26
CA GLU A 259 -16.35 16.69 15.09
C GLU A 259 -15.76 16.55 13.68
N LEU A 260 -15.53 15.31 13.23
CA LEU A 260 -14.96 15.02 11.92
C LEU A 260 -15.85 15.53 10.80
N ASN A 261 -17.16 15.28 10.86
CA ASN A 261 -18.11 15.76 9.88
C ASN A 261 -18.19 17.29 9.86
N LYS A 262 -18.09 17.96 11.02
CA LYS A 262 -18.05 19.43 11.09
C LYS A 262 -16.83 19.99 10.36
N VAL A 263 -15.64 19.42 10.62
CA VAL A 263 -14.40 19.84 9.95
C VAL A 263 -14.44 19.50 8.46
N ALA A 264 -14.75 18.24 8.14
CA ALA A 264 -14.64 17.71 6.79
C ALA A 264 -15.69 18.29 5.85
N SER A 265 -16.91 18.55 6.33
CA SER A 265 -17.91 19.27 5.54
C SER A 265 -17.51 20.71 5.22
N GLY A 266 -16.64 21.33 6.04
CA GLY A 266 -16.01 22.63 5.79
C GLY A 266 -15.08 22.63 4.57
N MET A 267 -14.44 21.50 4.27
CA MET A 267 -13.51 21.34 3.14
C MET A 267 -14.23 21.43 1.78
N ALA A 268 -15.52 21.11 1.76
CA ALA A 268 -16.36 21.07 0.56
C ALA A 268 -17.38 22.23 0.49
N LEU A 269 -17.09 23.40 1.09
CA LEU A 269 -18.04 24.51 1.16
C LEU A 269 -18.40 25.12 -0.20
N HIS A 270 -17.46 25.26 -1.14
CA HIS A 270 -17.74 25.86 -2.45
C HIS A 270 -18.72 25.03 -3.29
N LYS A 271 -19.60 25.69 -4.06
CA LYS A 271 -20.71 25.07 -4.83
C LYS A 271 -20.29 23.92 -5.76
N HIS A 272 -19.05 23.91 -6.27
CA HIS A 272 -18.55 22.89 -7.18
C HIS A 272 -18.02 21.62 -6.48
N TRP A 273 -17.79 21.66 -5.17
CA TRP A 273 -17.42 20.46 -4.41
C TRP A 273 -18.62 19.55 -4.16
N ARG A 274 -18.35 18.25 -4.06
CA ARG A 274 -19.34 17.20 -3.79
C ARG A 274 -19.00 16.51 -2.48
N LYS A 275 -20.00 15.96 -1.80
CA LYS A 275 -19.83 15.14 -0.60
C LYS A 275 -20.50 13.79 -0.80
N THR A 276 -19.77 12.72 -0.58
CA THR A 276 -20.26 11.35 -0.72
C THR A 276 -19.94 10.59 0.55
N TYR A 277 -20.97 10.26 1.32
CA TYR A 277 -20.87 9.43 2.51
C TYR A 277 -21.31 8.02 2.14
N PHE A 278 -20.57 7.00 2.52
CA PHE A 278 -20.98 5.61 2.29
C PHE A 278 -20.40 4.69 3.36
N SER A 279 -21.19 3.73 3.82
CA SER A 279 -20.80 2.87 4.94
C SER A 279 -21.74 1.67 5.08
N THR A 280 -21.25 0.58 5.67
CA THR A 280 -22.15 -0.40 6.27
C THR A 280 -22.73 0.20 7.57
N PRO A 281 -24.00 -0.07 7.91
CA PRO A 281 -24.56 0.44 9.16
C PRO A 281 -23.87 -0.18 10.38
N SER A 282 -23.81 0.60 11.46
CA SER A 282 -23.30 0.18 12.77
C SER A 282 -24.44 0.10 13.79
N SER A 283 -24.39 0.86 14.88
CA SER A 283 -25.47 0.99 15.87
C SER A 283 -26.36 2.20 15.61
N MET A 284 -27.64 2.09 15.98
CA MET A 284 -28.59 3.21 16.05
C MET A 284 -28.16 4.32 17.03
N ALA A 285 -27.31 4.01 18.01
CA ALA A 285 -26.75 4.98 18.95
C ALA A 285 -25.56 5.79 18.38
N HIS A 286 -25.08 5.46 17.18
CA HIS A 286 -23.96 6.16 16.56
C HIS A 286 -24.29 7.63 16.24
N GLU A 287 -23.33 8.54 16.41
CA GLU A 287 -23.53 9.99 16.21
C GLU A 287 -23.95 10.38 14.79
N ALA A 288 -23.67 9.52 13.80
CA ALA A 288 -24.08 9.73 12.41
C ALA A 288 -25.54 9.32 12.14
N TYR A 289 -26.16 8.53 13.02
CA TYR A 289 -27.52 8.04 12.83
C TYR A 289 -28.55 9.19 12.72
N PRO A 290 -28.51 10.24 13.58
CA PRO A 290 -29.36 11.42 13.42
C PRO A 290 -29.17 12.18 12.10
N LEU A 291 -27.99 12.12 11.47
CA LEU A 291 -27.79 12.72 10.13
C LEU A 291 -28.52 11.90 9.06
N TRP A 292 -28.44 10.58 9.14
CA TRP A 292 -29.11 9.68 8.20
C TRP A 292 -30.63 9.80 8.27
N THR A 293 -31.19 9.80 9.49
CA THR A 293 -32.64 9.86 9.72
C THR A 293 -33.27 11.24 9.50
N GLY A 294 -32.45 12.28 9.31
CA GLY A 294 -32.90 13.66 9.20
C GLY A 294 -33.21 14.33 10.55
N GLU A 295 -33.05 13.63 11.67
CA GLU A 295 -33.23 14.22 13.01
C GLU A 295 -32.29 15.41 13.22
N LEU A 296 -31.04 15.32 12.77
CA LEU A 296 -30.08 16.42 12.85
C LEU A 296 -30.53 17.65 12.02
N PHE A 297 -31.21 17.44 10.90
CA PHE A 297 -31.83 18.51 10.13
C PHE A 297 -33.00 19.12 10.93
N ASN A 298 -33.85 18.30 11.54
CA ASN A 298 -35.02 18.80 12.27
C ASN A 298 -34.70 19.48 13.61
N LYS A 299 -33.59 19.11 14.27
CA LYS A 299 -33.22 19.52 15.65
C LYS A 299 -33.26 21.02 15.94
N ARG A 300 -33.06 21.88 14.94
CA ARG A 300 -33.04 23.36 15.09
C ARG A 300 -34.08 24.08 14.22
N ARG A 301 -35.09 23.37 13.74
CA ARG A 301 -36.14 23.90 12.87
C ARG A 301 -37.47 23.90 13.60
N ALA A 302 -38.30 24.90 13.32
CA ALA A 302 -39.68 24.93 13.82
C ALA A 302 -40.46 23.71 13.29
N LYS A 303 -41.45 23.20 14.03
CA LYS A 303 -42.20 21.98 13.67
C LYS A 303 -42.77 22.01 12.24
N ARG A 304 -43.17 23.18 11.74
CA ARG A 304 -43.68 23.38 10.37
C ARG A 304 -42.60 23.28 9.26
N GLU A 305 -41.33 23.41 9.62
CA GLU A 305 -40.16 23.35 8.73
C GLU A 305 -39.42 22.01 8.86
N GLN A 306 -39.87 21.13 9.76
CA GLN A 306 -39.34 19.79 9.91
C GLN A 306 -39.85 18.90 8.79
N VAL A 307 -39.00 17.99 8.35
CA VAL A 307 -39.30 17.05 7.27
C VAL A 307 -39.25 15.62 7.80
N ALA A 308 -40.15 14.77 7.32
CA ALA A 308 -40.09 13.34 7.58
C ALA A 308 -39.30 12.68 6.46
N ILE A 309 -38.16 12.06 6.79
CA ILE A 309 -37.36 11.33 5.81
C ILE A 309 -37.86 9.90 5.78
N GLU A 310 -38.39 9.47 4.64
CA GLU A 310 -38.75 8.07 4.41
C GLU A 310 -37.50 7.23 4.14
N LEU A 311 -37.26 6.22 4.98
CA LEU A 311 -36.03 5.41 4.98
C LEU A 311 -36.27 3.97 4.55
N ALA A 312 -37.51 3.59 4.20
CA ALA A 312 -37.81 2.26 3.71
C ALA A 312 -36.94 1.89 2.50
N HIS A 313 -36.40 0.67 2.51
CA HIS A 313 -35.58 0.13 1.42
C HIS A 313 -36.27 0.25 0.06
N ALA A 314 -37.58 -0.02 -0.01
CA ALA A 314 -38.37 0.10 -1.24
C ALA A 314 -38.32 1.50 -1.87
N VAL A 315 -38.17 2.55 -1.07
CA VAL A 315 -38.06 3.95 -1.52
C VAL A 315 -36.61 4.28 -1.90
N LEU A 316 -35.66 3.80 -1.11
CA LEU A 316 -34.26 4.20 -1.23
C LEU A 316 -33.42 3.29 -2.14
N LYS A 317 -33.85 2.09 -2.53
CA LYS A 317 -33.02 1.12 -3.28
C LYS A 317 -32.46 1.64 -4.60
N ASN A 318 -33.22 2.51 -5.28
CA ASN A 318 -32.84 3.12 -6.56
C ASN A 318 -32.29 4.55 -6.42
N GLY A 319 -32.11 5.01 -5.17
CA GLY A 319 -31.69 6.37 -4.87
C GLY A 319 -32.85 7.36 -4.87
N HIS A 320 -32.93 8.20 -3.83
CA HIS A 320 -33.96 9.22 -3.69
C HIS A 320 -33.38 10.51 -3.14
N ARG A 321 -33.78 11.65 -3.71
CA ARG A 321 -33.43 12.96 -3.18
C ARG A 321 -34.49 13.40 -2.18
N CYS A 322 -34.20 13.23 -0.90
CA CYS A 322 -35.13 13.50 0.19
C CYS A 322 -35.33 15.01 0.41
N ASP A 323 -36.32 15.35 1.24
CA ASP A 323 -36.75 16.73 1.52
C ASP A 323 -35.70 17.62 2.22
N ASP A 324 -34.75 17.01 2.93
CA ASP A 324 -33.58 17.69 3.47
C ASP A 324 -32.49 17.98 2.42
N ARG A 325 -32.76 17.65 1.15
CA ARG A 325 -31.92 17.80 -0.05
C ARG A 325 -30.72 16.87 -0.13
N LEU A 326 -30.64 15.87 0.74
CA LEU A 326 -29.62 14.83 0.66
C LEU A 326 -30.14 13.72 -0.26
N TRP A 327 -29.30 13.28 -1.18
CA TRP A 327 -29.59 12.08 -1.97
C TRP A 327 -29.19 10.85 -1.17
N ARG A 328 -30.12 9.92 -0.95
CA ARG A 328 -29.93 8.70 -0.16
C ARG A 328 -30.16 7.46 -1.01
N GLN A 329 -29.37 6.42 -0.75
CA GLN A 329 -29.61 5.09 -1.30
C GLN A 329 -29.29 4.00 -0.27
N ILE A 330 -30.01 2.89 -0.32
CA ILE A 330 -29.66 1.65 0.36
C ILE A 330 -29.37 0.59 -0.72
N VAL A 331 -28.21 -0.06 -0.66
CA VAL A 331 -27.84 -1.15 -1.59
C VAL A 331 -27.47 -2.37 -0.77
N THR A 332 -28.40 -3.32 -0.68
CA THR A 332 -28.20 -4.63 -0.04
C THR A 332 -27.42 -5.56 -0.95
N ILE A 333 -26.99 -6.70 -0.42
CA ILE A 333 -26.36 -7.74 -1.24
C ILE A 333 -27.31 -8.28 -2.33
N LEU A 334 -28.62 -8.37 -2.00
CA LEU A 334 -29.64 -8.82 -2.95
C LEU A 334 -29.85 -7.79 -4.07
N ASP A 335 -29.78 -6.49 -3.77
CA ASP A 335 -29.83 -5.45 -4.81
C ASP A 335 -28.59 -5.49 -5.70
N ALA A 336 -27.42 -5.81 -5.13
CA ALA A 336 -26.18 -5.92 -5.88
C ALA A 336 -26.22 -7.13 -6.83
N GLU A 337 -26.66 -8.30 -6.35
CA GLU A 337 -26.90 -9.50 -7.17
C GLU A 337 -27.92 -9.21 -8.28
N ALA A 338 -29.07 -8.63 -7.94
CA ALA A 338 -30.09 -8.24 -8.93
C ALA A 338 -29.57 -7.18 -9.94
N GLY A 339 -28.58 -6.39 -9.54
CA GLY A 339 -27.87 -5.42 -10.39
C GLY A 339 -26.72 -6.03 -11.22
N GLY A 340 -26.59 -7.35 -11.24
CA GLY A 340 -25.65 -8.10 -12.07
C GLY A 340 -24.31 -8.42 -11.40
N CYS A 341 -24.16 -8.23 -10.09
CA CYS A 341 -22.95 -8.64 -9.37
C CYS A 341 -23.03 -10.13 -9.02
N ASP A 342 -22.34 -10.94 -9.80
CA ASP A 342 -22.32 -12.41 -9.74
C ASP A 342 -21.16 -12.98 -8.90
N LEU A 343 -20.60 -12.16 -8.02
CA LEU A 343 -19.40 -12.49 -7.23
C LEU A 343 -19.70 -13.24 -5.92
N PHE A 344 -20.97 -13.43 -5.57
CA PHE A 344 -21.39 -13.96 -4.26
C PHE A 344 -22.30 -15.17 -4.44
N ASP A 345 -22.19 -16.15 -3.53
CA ASP A 345 -23.19 -17.20 -3.33
C ASP A 345 -24.04 -16.83 -2.11
N ILE A 346 -25.24 -16.28 -2.36
CA ILE A 346 -26.12 -15.79 -1.28
C ILE A 346 -26.58 -16.92 -0.37
N ASP A 347 -26.79 -18.11 -0.90
CA ASP A 347 -27.29 -19.24 -0.13
C ASP A 347 -26.19 -19.79 0.79
N GLU A 348 -24.94 -19.85 0.33
CA GLU A 348 -23.79 -20.13 1.18
C GLU A 348 -23.65 -19.05 2.26
N LEU A 349 -23.73 -17.76 1.91
CA LEU A 349 -23.59 -16.67 2.87
C LEU A 349 -24.68 -16.69 3.97
N ARG A 350 -25.89 -17.18 3.68
CA ARG A 350 -26.94 -17.37 4.69
C ARG A 350 -26.63 -18.48 5.69
N LEU A 351 -25.77 -19.43 5.32
CA LEU A 351 -25.27 -20.46 6.21
C LEU A 351 -24.02 -19.96 6.97
N GLU A 352 -23.21 -19.11 6.34
CA GLU A 352 -21.99 -18.57 6.94
C GLU A 352 -22.20 -17.47 7.98
N TYR A 353 -23.27 -16.67 7.81
CA TYR A 353 -23.62 -15.58 8.70
C TYR A 353 -24.91 -15.93 9.43
N SER A 354 -25.02 -15.54 10.70
CA SER A 354 -26.33 -15.60 11.34
C SER A 354 -27.32 -14.63 10.72
N PRO A 355 -28.61 -14.81 11.06
CA PRO A 355 -29.63 -13.82 10.75
C PRO A 355 -29.23 -12.38 11.13
N ASP A 356 -28.69 -12.15 12.33
CA ASP A 356 -28.33 -10.79 12.80
C ASP A 356 -27.14 -10.21 12.00
N GLN A 357 -26.12 -11.03 11.69
CA GLN A 357 -24.97 -10.58 10.89
C GLN A 357 -25.33 -10.37 9.43
N PHE A 358 -26.11 -11.29 8.85
CA PHE A 358 -26.62 -11.19 7.49
C PHE A 358 -27.44 -9.91 7.35
N GLU A 359 -28.33 -9.64 8.32
CA GLU A 359 -29.15 -8.43 8.33
C GLU A 359 -28.29 -7.16 8.41
N ASN A 360 -27.32 -7.08 9.33
CA ASN A 360 -26.49 -5.89 9.47
C ASN A 360 -25.51 -5.69 8.29
N LEU A 361 -24.70 -6.71 8.00
CA LEU A 361 -23.58 -6.60 7.07
C LEU A 361 -24.01 -6.63 5.61
N LEU A 362 -25.09 -7.38 5.29
CA LEU A 362 -25.49 -7.67 3.93
C LEU A 362 -26.84 -7.07 3.54
N MET A 363 -27.76 -6.89 4.50
CA MET A 363 -29.08 -6.25 4.26
C MET A 363 -29.17 -4.79 4.72
N CYS A 364 -28.07 -4.22 5.21
CA CYS A 364 -27.99 -2.84 5.67
C CYS A 364 -28.93 -2.50 6.86
N GLY A 365 -29.21 -3.45 7.75
CA GLY A 365 -29.89 -3.20 9.01
C GLY A 365 -28.98 -2.55 10.06
N PHE A 366 -29.48 -1.59 10.84
CA PHE A 366 -28.75 -1.05 11.99
C PHE A 366 -28.88 -1.97 13.22
N ILE A 367 -27.83 -2.03 14.02
CA ILE A 367 -27.81 -2.80 15.28
C ILE A 367 -28.46 -1.96 16.39
N ASP A 368 -29.37 -2.57 17.13
CA ASP A 368 -29.75 -2.10 18.46
C ASP A 368 -28.82 -2.73 19.50
N ASP A 369 -27.86 -1.94 19.99
CA ASP A 369 -26.85 -2.37 20.96
C ASP A 369 -27.24 -2.05 22.42
N THR A 370 -28.50 -1.69 22.69
CA THR A 370 -28.97 -1.37 24.04
C THR A 370 -28.78 -2.51 25.04
N ALA A 371 -28.87 -3.76 24.56
CA ALA A 371 -28.68 -4.95 25.39
C ALA A 371 -27.21 -5.43 25.47
N SER A 372 -26.31 -4.80 24.71
CA SER A 372 -24.88 -5.16 24.68
C SER A 372 -24.18 -4.76 25.98
N ILE A 373 -23.28 -5.61 26.46
CA ILE A 373 -22.35 -5.27 27.54
C ILE A 373 -21.28 -4.28 27.08
N PHE A 374 -20.96 -4.32 25.79
CA PHE A 374 -19.98 -3.45 25.14
C PHE A 374 -20.66 -2.67 24.01
N PRO A 375 -21.49 -1.65 24.33
CA PRO A 375 -22.13 -0.82 23.31
C PRO A 375 -21.07 -0.07 22.48
N LEU A 376 -21.40 0.28 21.23
CA LEU A 376 -20.47 0.90 20.29
C LEU A 376 -19.85 2.18 20.87
N ALA A 377 -20.64 3.00 21.56
CA ALA A 377 -20.17 4.24 22.19
C ALA A 377 -19.04 3.99 23.21
N MET A 378 -19.05 2.84 23.90
CA MET A 378 -17.96 2.45 24.79
C MET A 378 -16.72 2.04 24.00
N LEU A 379 -16.92 1.24 22.93
CA LEU A 379 -15.85 0.71 22.08
C LEU A 379 -15.14 1.78 21.25
N GLN A 380 -15.83 2.87 20.88
CA GLN A 380 -15.23 3.99 20.16
C GLN A 380 -14.08 4.65 20.93
N GLY A 381 -14.07 4.56 22.28
CA GLY A 381 -12.94 5.01 23.10
C GLY A 381 -11.69 4.14 23.01
N CYS A 382 -11.80 2.96 22.37
CA CYS A 382 -10.74 1.99 22.13
C CYS A 382 -10.32 1.93 20.65
N MET A 383 -10.98 2.67 19.76
CA MET A 383 -10.68 2.69 18.33
C MET A 383 -9.64 3.77 18.03
N VAL A 384 -8.52 3.38 17.43
CA VAL A 384 -7.39 4.27 17.12
C VAL A 384 -7.00 4.16 15.64
N ASP A 385 -6.28 5.14 15.12
CA ASP A 385 -5.60 4.98 13.82
C ASP A 385 -4.25 4.29 14.06
N ALA A 386 -4.21 2.97 13.97
CA ALA A 386 -3.04 2.18 14.36
C ALA A 386 -1.79 2.54 13.54
N MET A 387 -1.97 2.92 12.27
CA MET A 387 -0.87 3.32 11.38
C MET A 387 -0.23 4.65 11.82
N VAL A 388 -0.99 5.50 12.51
CA VAL A 388 -0.53 6.82 12.99
C VAL A 388 -0.07 6.75 14.45
N GLU A 389 -0.82 6.05 15.29
CA GLU A 389 -0.60 6.04 16.75
C GLU A 389 0.42 4.99 17.18
N TRP A 390 0.48 3.82 16.53
CA TRP A 390 1.40 2.73 16.91
C TRP A 390 2.72 2.80 16.14
N ILE A 391 3.51 3.83 16.41
CA ILE A 391 4.82 4.06 15.77
C ILE A 391 5.84 2.94 16.03
N ASP A 392 5.63 2.16 17.08
CA ASP A 392 6.44 1.00 17.49
C ASP A 392 6.03 -0.31 16.79
N VAL A 393 4.97 -0.30 15.97
CA VAL A 393 4.53 -1.46 15.19
C VAL A 393 4.91 -1.26 13.72
N GLN A 394 5.76 -2.14 13.21
CA GLN A 394 6.30 -2.10 11.85
C GLN A 394 5.80 -3.30 11.03
N GLN A 395 4.59 -3.17 10.46
CA GLN A 395 3.85 -4.28 9.85
C GLN A 395 4.59 -5.08 8.76
N PHE A 396 5.57 -4.46 8.08
CA PHE A 396 6.32 -5.08 6.98
C PHE A 396 7.63 -5.75 7.41
N LEU A 397 7.99 -5.70 8.70
CA LEU A 397 9.18 -6.39 9.20
C LEU A 397 8.85 -7.84 9.58
N LEU A 398 9.88 -8.70 9.58
CA LEU A 398 9.75 -10.11 9.97
C LEU A 398 9.16 -10.29 11.38
N ARG A 399 9.50 -9.38 12.31
CA ARG A 399 8.90 -9.27 13.63
C ARG A 399 8.19 -7.92 13.75
N PRO A 400 6.88 -7.83 13.43
CA PRO A 400 6.18 -6.55 13.36
C PRO A 400 6.19 -5.75 14.66
N TYR A 401 6.33 -6.44 15.80
CA TYR A 401 6.38 -5.82 17.12
C TYR A 401 7.70 -6.07 17.87
N GLY A 402 8.77 -6.39 17.14
CA GLY A 402 10.09 -6.68 17.71
C GLY A 402 10.04 -7.82 18.74
N TYR A 403 10.73 -7.63 19.86
CA TYR A 403 10.77 -8.58 20.99
C TYR A 403 9.87 -8.15 22.16
N ASN A 404 8.93 -7.23 21.91
CA ASN A 404 7.99 -6.80 22.94
C ASN A 404 6.96 -7.91 23.23
N PRO A 405 6.48 -8.01 24.48
CA PRO A 405 5.61 -9.10 24.91
C PRO A 405 4.27 -9.10 24.19
N VAL A 406 3.89 -10.28 23.69
CA VAL A 406 2.63 -10.53 22.98
C VAL A 406 1.85 -11.65 23.65
N LEU A 407 0.53 -11.51 23.67
CA LEU A 407 -0.44 -12.45 24.20
C LEU A 407 -1.27 -12.98 23.03
N ILE A 408 -1.59 -14.26 23.05
CA ILE A 408 -2.53 -14.87 22.10
C ILE A 408 -3.75 -15.32 22.89
N GLY A 409 -4.92 -15.04 22.35
CA GLY A 409 -6.16 -15.66 22.79
C GLY A 409 -6.81 -16.37 21.61
N TYR A 410 -7.39 -17.54 21.88
CA TYR A 410 -8.00 -18.38 20.87
C TYR A 410 -9.31 -18.96 21.40
N ASP A 411 -10.32 -18.96 20.54
CA ASP A 411 -11.65 -19.49 20.79
C ASP A 411 -12.03 -20.45 19.65
N PRO A 412 -12.26 -21.75 19.93
CA PRO A 412 -12.62 -22.72 18.91
C PRO A 412 -14.08 -22.54 18.48
N SER A 413 -14.37 -22.91 17.23
CA SER A 413 -15.77 -23.06 16.79
C SER A 413 -16.38 -24.32 17.39
N LEU A 414 -17.65 -24.26 17.81
CA LEU A 414 -18.41 -25.41 18.36
C LEU A 414 -19.25 -26.15 17.31
N THR A 415 -19.65 -25.48 16.22
CA THR A 415 -20.69 -25.94 15.27
C THR A 415 -20.25 -26.04 13.82
N GLY A 416 -18.97 -25.76 13.52
CA GLY A 416 -18.46 -25.67 12.14
C GLY A 416 -18.23 -24.25 11.63
N ASP A 417 -18.55 -23.25 12.46
CA ASP A 417 -18.23 -21.82 12.29
C ASP A 417 -16.71 -21.52 12.28
N SER A 418 -16.35 -20.23 12.19
CA SER A 418 -14.98 -19.75 12.27
C SER A 418 -14.39 -19.84 13.68
N ALA A 419 -13.19 -20.40 13.86
CA ALA A 419 -12.42 -20.21 15.09
C ALA A 419 -11.83 -18.79 15.16
N GLY A 420 -11.91 -18.14 16.31
CA GLY A 420 -11.36 -16.81 16.55
C GLY A 420 -9.95 -16.87 17.14
N CYS A 421 -9.03 -16.06 16.62
CA CYS A 421 -7.69 -15.88 17.21
C CYS A 421 -7.32 -14.40 17.24
N VAL A 422 -6.89 -13.91 18.40
CA VAL A 422 -6.49 -12.52 18.63
C VAL A 422 -5.05 -12.47 19.14
N VAL A 423 -4.24 -11.61 18.52
CA VAL A 423 -2.85 -11.35 18.89
C VAL A 423 -2.80 -9.96 19.52
N LEU A 424 -2.39 -9.89 20.79
CA LEU A 424 -2.52 -8.72 21.63
C LEU A 424 -1.16 -8.30 22.18
N ALA A 425 -0.72 -7.06 21.95
CA ALA A 425 0.43 -6.50 22.64
C ALA A 425 0.10 -6.37 24.13
N ALA A 426 0.97 -6.90 24.98
CA ALA A 426 0.84 -6.70 26.43
C ALA A 426 1.28 -5.27 26.80
N PRO A 427 0.69 -4.68 27.85
CA PRO A 427 1.19 -3.44 28.44
C PRO A 427 2.66 -3.59 28.86
N ARG A 428 3.49 -2.63 28.47
CA ARG A 428 4.90 -2.58 28.89
C ARG A 428 5.08 -2.08 30.32
N THR A 429 4.04 -1.46 30.88
CA THR A 429 3.98 -0.96 32.25
C THR A 429 2.63 -1.34 32.86
N PRO A 430 2.57 -1.55 34.19
CA PRO A 430 1.30 -1.74 34.89
C PRO A 430 0.29 -0.63 34.55
N GLY A 431 -0.96 -1.01 34.27
CA GLY A 431 -2.00 -0.06 33.86
C GLY A 431 -1.88 0.46 32.42
N GLY A 432 -0.87 0.04 31.67
CA GLY A 432 -0.71 0.42 30.26
C GLY A 432 -1.77 -0.18 29.34
N LYS A 433 -1.65 0.15 28.04
CA LYS A 433 -2.61 -0.23 27.02
C LYS A 433 -2.29 -1.59 26.39
N PHE A 434 -3.33 -2.39 26.17
CA PHE A 434 -3.36 -3.57 25.31
C PHE A 434 -3.68 -3.15 23.88
N ARG A 435 -2.97 -3.70 22.89
CA ARG A 435 -3.15 -3.32 21.47
C ARG A 435 -3.40 -4.55 20.62
N VAL A 436 -4.54 -4.62 19.93
CA VAL A 436 -4.86 -5.75 19.03
C VAL A 436 -4.00 -5.65 17.78
N LEU A 437 -2.93 -6.42 17.72
CA LEU A 437 -1.97 -6.41 16.61
C LEU A 437 -2.49 -7.17 15.39
N GLU A 438 -3.10 -8.33 15.61
CA GLU A 438 -3.71 -9.14 14.57
C GLU A 438 -4.98 -9.82 15.08
N ARG A 439 -5.88 -10.12 14.14
CA ARG A 439 -7.11 -10.89 14.37
C ARG A 439 -7.31 -11.84 13.21
N HIS A 440 -7.77 -13.04 13.51
CA HIS A 440 -7.99 -14.09 12.52
C HIS A 440 -9.29 -14.80 12.80
N GLN A 441 -10.02 -15.12 11.74
CA GLN A 441 -11.18 -16.01 11.76
C GLN A 441 -10.90 -17.17 10.80
N TRP A 442 -10.75 -18.38 11.33
CA TRP A 442 -10.38 -19.57 10.56
C TRP A 442 -11.59 -20.49 10.38
N ARG A 443 -12.07 -20.65 9.15
CA ARG A 443 -13.19 -21.54 8.79
C ARG A 443 -12.69 -22.81 8.13
N GLY A 444 -13.34 -23.94 8.41
CA GLY A 444 -13.08 -25.22 7.74
C GLY A 444 -11.67 -25.81 7.95
N MET A 445 -10.87 -25.24 8.86
CA MET A 445 -9.53 -25.75 9.17
C MET A 445 -9.61 -26.87 10.22
N ASP A 446 -8.86 -27.95 10.00
CA ASP A 446 -8.67 -28.96 11.04
C ASP A 446 -7.82 -28.41 12.22
N PHE A 447 -7.80 -29.15 13.34
CA PHE A 447 -7.09 -28.71 14.54
C PHE A 447 -5.57 -28.56 14.32
N ALA A 448 -4.97 -29.34 13.41
CA ALA A 448 -3.54 -29.28 13.13
C ALA A 448 -3.18 -28.02 12.34
N ALA A 449 -3.98 -27.65 11.36
CA ALA A 449 -3.85 -26.42 10.60
C ALA A 449 -4.01 -25.19 11.52
N GLN A 450 -5.00 -25.20 12.42
CA GLN A 450 -5.20 -24.12 13.37
C GLN A 450 -4.02 -24.00 14.36
N ALA A 451 -3.55 -25.10 14.94
CA ALA A 451 -2.37 -25.10 15.82
C ALA A 451 -1.10 -24.64 15.08
N LYS A 452 -0.93 -25.02 13.81
CA LYS A 452 0.17 -24.53 12.97
C LYS A 452 0.09 -23.02 12.76
N LYS A 453 -1.10 -22.46 12.52
CA LYS A 453 -1.29 -21.01 12.40
C LYS A 453 -0.91 -20.28 13.69
N ILE A 454 -1.31 -20.80 14.85
CA ILE A 454 -0.87 -20.28 16.14
C ILE A 454 0.66 -20.33 16.26
N LYS A 455 1.29 -21.44 15.85
CA LYS A 455 2.75 -21.58 15.84
C LYS A 455 3.44 -20.52 14.96
N GLU A 456 2.94 -20.29 13.75
CA GLU A 456 3.45 -19.25 12.84
C GLU A 456 3.39 -17.84 13.49
N ILE A 457 2.39 -17.58 14.35
CA ILE A 457 2.31 -16.33 15.13
C ILE A 457 3.43 -16.29 16.19
N THR A 458 3.70 -17.40 16.89
CA THR A 458 4.79 -17.47 17.88
C THR A 458 6.19 -17.27 17.26
N GLU A 459 6.34 -17.54 15.97
CA GLU A 459 7.59 -17.33 15.24
C GLU A 459 7.79 -15.84 14.89
N ARG A 460 6.70 -15.10 14.62
CA ARG A 460 6.71 -13.67 14.29
C ARG A 460 6.71 -12.74 15.50
N TYR A 461 6.15 -13.17 16.63
CA TYR A 461 5.99 -12.36 17.84
C TYR A 461 6.67 -12.97 19.06
N ALA A 462 7.12 -12.14 20.01
CA ALA A 462 7.61 -12.61 21.30
C ALA A 462 6.42 -12.96 22.22
N VAL A 463 5.82 -14.11 21.97
CA VAL A 463 4.63 -14.57 22.70
C VAL A 463 4.99 -15.05 24.09
N ILE A 464 4.35 -14.47 25.11
CA ILE A 464 4.56 -14.81 26.53
C ILE A 464 3.35 -15.51 27.17
N TYR A 465 2.22 -15.53 26.48
CA TYR A 465 0.97 -16.10 26.99
C TYR A 465 0.09 -16.57 25.84
N ILE A 466 -0.52 -17.74 25.99
CA ILE A 466 -1.55 -18.26 25.08
C ILE A 466 -2.72 -18.75 25.92
N GLY A 467 -3.89 -18.13 25.75
CA GLY A 467 -5.15 -18.54 26.34
C GLY A 467 -6.04 -19.24 25.32
N ILE A 468 -6.48 -20.47 25.61
CA ILE A 468 -7.22 -21.32 24.69
C ILE A 468 -8.50 -21.78 25.39
N ASP A 469 -9.67 -21.53 24.81
CA ASP A 469 -10.85 -22.31 25.23
C ASP A 469 -10.66 -23.77 24.82
N ALA A 470 -10.64 -24.63 25.83
CA ALA A 470 -10.44 -26.06 25.73
C ALA A 470 -11.75 -26.82 25.99
N THR A 471 -12.89 -26.13 25.98
CA THR A 471 -14.22 -26.74 26.10
C THR A 471 -14.53 -27.52 24.81
N GLY A 472 -14.89 -28.79 24.95
CA GLY A 472 -15.25 -29.65 23.80
C GLY A 472 -14.12 -29.78 22.77
N MET A 473 -14.35 -29.27 21.56
CA MET A 473 -13.43 -29.40 20.42
C MET A 473 -12.11 -28.64 20.60
N GLY A 474 -12.09 -27.58 21.42
CA GLY A 474 -10.88 -26.81 21.73
C GLY A 474 -9.74 -27.63 22.35
N GLN A 475 -10.08 -28.77 22.97
CA GLN A 475 -9.10 -29.67 23.56
C GLN A 475 -8.09 -30.20 22.52
N GLY A 476 -8.52 -30.45 21.28
CA GLY A 476 -7.64 -30.93 20.21
C GLY A 476 -6.53 -29.93 19.88
N VAL A 477 -6.90 -28.66 19.67
CA VAL A 477 -5.96 -27.57 19.40
C VAL A 477 -5.06 -27.32 20.62
N TYR A 478 -5.63 -27.32 21.83
CA TYR A 478 -4.87 -27.14 23.07
C TYR A 478 -3.72 -28.15 23.20
N GLN A 479 -3.98 -29.44 22.97
CA GLN A 479 -2.96 -30.49 23.08
C GLN A 479 -1.83 -30.31 22.07
N LEU A 480 -2.14 -29.87 20.85
CA LEU A 480 -1.14 -29.59 19.82
C LEU A 480 -0.31 -28.35 20.15
N VAL A 481 -0.96 -27.28 20.65
CA VAL A 481 -0.26 -26.04 21.05
C VAL A 481 0.70 -26.29 22.20
N LYS A 482 0.33 -27.13 23.19
CA LYS A 482 1.23 -27.48 24.31
C LYS A 482 2.55 -28.11 23.87
N GLN A 483 2.63 -28.73 22.69
CA GLN A 483 3.87 -29.35 22.22
C GLN A 483 4.95 -28.32 21.89
N PHE A 484 4.57 -27.12 21.46
CA PHE A 484 5.50 -26.04 21.14
C PHE A 484 5.41 -24.84 22.09
N PHE A 485 4.33 -24.73 22.87
CA PHE A 485 4.16 -23.72 23.92
C PHE A 485 3.60 -24.38 25.20
N PRO A 486 4.44 -25.02 26.03
CA PRO A 486 3.99 -25.80 27.18
C PRO A 486 3.18 -25.03 28.24
N ASN A 487 3.39 -23.70 28.32
CA ASN A 487 2.73 -22.79 29.25
C ASN A 487 1.35 -22.30 28.78
N ALA A 488 0.79 -22.88 27.70
CA ALA A 488 -0.55 -22.51 27.23
C ALA A 488 -1.60 -22.80 28.31
N ARG A 489 -2.50 -21.84 28.54
CA ARG A 489 -3.57 -21.91 29.53
C ARG A 489 -4.87 -22.36 28.88
N ALA A 490 -5.44 -23.44 29.40
CA ALA A 490 -6.77 -23.92 29.02
C ALA A 490 -7.86 -23.21 29.84
N TYR A 491 -8.95 -22.84 29.16
CA TYR A 491 -10.20 -22.45 29.79
C TYR A 491 -11.22 -23.57 29.65
N ALA A 492 -11.90 -23.88 30.75
CA ALA A 492 -13.08 -24.73 30.75
C ALA A 492 -14.28 -23.83 31.09
N TYR A 493 -15.22 -23.69 30.16
CA TYR A 493 -16.31 -22.73 30.29
C TYR A 493 -17.31 -23.16 31.36
N SER A 494 -17.45 -22.30 32.37
CA SER A 494 -18.55 -22.26 33.32
C SER A 494 -19.15 -20.85 33.34
N PRO A 495 -20.38 -20.66 33.84
CA PRO A 495 -20.97 -19.33 34.00
C PRO A 495 -20.06 -18.36 34.77
N GLU A 496 -19.32 -18.85 35.76
CA GLU A 496 -18.38 -18.08 36.57
C GLU A 496 -17.14 -17.67 35.77
N VAL A 497 -16.55 -18.58 34.98
CA VAL A 497 -15.41 -18.26 34.10
C VAL A 497 -15.82 -17.24 33.06
N LYS A 498 -16.95 -17.43 32.37
CA LYS A 498 -17.49 -16.46 31.40
C LYS A 498 -17.71 -15.09 32.04
N SER A 499 -18.30 -15.07 33.23
CA SER A 499 -18.52 -13.82 33.97
C SER A 499 -17.22 -13.11 34.32
N ARG A 500 -16.20 -13.84 34.78
CA ARG A 500 -14.88 -13.28 35.07
C ARG A 500 -14.24 -12.64 33.83
N LEU A 501 -14.25 -13.36 32.71
CA LEU A 501 -13.69 -12.92 31.43
C LEU A 501 -14.37 -11.62 30.94
N VAL A 502 -15.70 -11.59 30.95
CA VAL A 502 -16.48 -10.41 30.54
C VAL A 502 -16.24 -9.23 31.48
N LEU A 503 -16.20 -9.46 32.79
CA LEU A 503 -15.91 -8.39 33.77
C LEU A 503 -14.50 -7.83 33.59
N LYS A 504 -13.50 -8.68 33.32
CA LYS A 504 -12.13 -8.25 33.07
C LYS A 504 -12.01 -7.42 31.79
N ALA A 505 -12.60 -7.87 30.69
CA ALA A 505 -12.64 -7.07 29.47
C ALA A 505 -13.40 -5.76 29.67
N GLY A 506 -14.51 -5.78 30.42
CA GLY A 506 -15.24 -4.60 30.83
C GLY A 506 -14.39 -3.58 31.57
N ASP A 507 -13.55 -4.02 32.50
CA ASP A 507 -12.62 -3.15 33.21
C ASP A 507 -11.60 -2.50 32.25
N VAL A 508 -10.96 -3.30 31.39
CA VAL A 508 -9.96 -2.81 30.43
C VAL A 508 -10.57 -1.80 29.44
N ILE A 509 -11.76 -2.11 28.90
CA ILE A 509 -12.45 -1.28 27.90
C ILE A 509 -12.96 0.03 28.53
N ARG A 510 -13.63 -0.03 29.70
CA ARG A 510 -14.13 1.19 30.38
C ARG A 510 -13.01 2.15 30.76
N ASN A 511 -11.84 1.62 31.11
CA ASN A 511 -10.65 2.41 31.39
C ASN A 511 -9.86 2.82 30.14
N LYS A 512 -10.38 2.57 28.92
CA LYS A 512 -9.75 2.90 27.63
C LYS A 512 -8.33 2.34 27.50
N ARG A 513 -8.11 1.16 28.09
CA ARG A 513 -6.83 0.44 28.05
C ARG A 513 -6.75 -0.55 26.90
N LEU A 514 -7.85 -0.86 26.24
CA LEU A 514 -7.82 -1.59 24.97
C LEU A 514 -7.69 -0.60 23.81
N GLU A 515 -6.85 -0.93 22.84
CA GLU A 515 -6.79 -0.26 21.55
C GLU A 515 -6.85 -1.28 20.41
N PHE A 516 -7.58 -0.94 19.35
CA PHE A 516 -7.58 -1.65 18.08
C PHE A 516 -7.77 -0.66 16.93
N ASP A 517 -7.29 -1.01 15.73
CA ASP A 517 -7.47 -0.14 14.57
C ASP A 517 -8.97 0.12 14.33
N ALA A 518 -9.35 1.38 14.14
CA ALA A 518 -10.73 1.78 13.90
C ALA A 518 -11.35 1.13 12.65
N GLY A 519 -10.53 0.66 11.70
CA GLY A 519 -10.97 -0.14 10.56
C GLY A 519 -11.29 -1.61 10.90
N ALA A 520 -10.95 -2.10 12.09
CA ALA A 520 -11.27 -3.45 12.57
C ALA A 520 -12.71 -3.54 13.14
N THR A 521 -13.70 -3.26 12.29
CA THR A 521 -15.11 -3.20 12.67
C THR A 521 -15.70 -4.55 13.11
N ASP A 522 -15.10 -5.66 12.71
CA ASP A 522 -15.44 -7.01 13.13
C ASP A 522 -15.12 -7.29 14.60
N ILE A 523 -14.04 -6.73 15.17
CA ILE A 523 -13.77 -6.79 16.61
C ILE A 523 -14.89 -6.07 17.36
N ALA A 524 -15.27 -4.88 16.90
CA ALA A 524 -16.34 -4.11 17.51
C ALA A 524 -17.68 -4.85 17.42
N HIS A 525 -18.01 -5.40 16.25
CA HIS A 525 -19.21 -6.19 16.04
C HIS A 525 -19.24 -7.44 16.94
N SER A 526 -18.11 -8.14 17.08
CA SER A 526 -18.02 -9.33 17.93
C SER A 526 -18.22 -8.97 19.41
N LEU A 527 -17.62 -7.87 19.89
CA LEU A 527 -17.82 -7.38 21.26
C LEU A 527 -19.27 -6.91 21.50
N MET A 528 -19.88 -6.23 20.54
CA MET A 528 -21.28 -5.76 20.64
C MET A 528 -22.29 -6.91 20.70
N SER A 529 -21.92 -8.11 20.23
CA SER A 529 -22.77 -9.29 20.29
C SER A 529 -22.96 -9.83 21.71
N ILE A 530 -22.04 -9.53 22.64
CA ILE A 530 -22.04 -10.05 24.01
C ILE A 530 -23.16 -9.41 24.83
N LYS A 531 -24.14 -10.22 25.26
CA LYS A 531 -25.31 -9.80 26.03
C LYS A 531 -25.38 -10.57 27.35
N LYS A 532 -26.01 -9.94 28.35
CA LYS A 532 -26.36 -10.61 29.61
C LYS A 532 -27.56 -11.51 29.39
N THR A 533 -27.47 -12.78 29.77
CA THR A 533 -28.60 -13.72 29.71
C THR A 533 -28.71 -14.52 31.02
N MET A 534 -29.78 -15.29 31.17
CA MET A 534 -29.95 -16.24 32.26
C MET A 534 -29.57 -17.64 31.78
N THR A 535 -29.01 -18.46 32.68
CA THR A 535 -28.78 -19.88 32.38
C THR A 535 -30.11 -20.58 32.08
N ALA A 536 -30.07 -21.74 31.42
CA ALA A 536 -31.27 -22.53 31.11
C ALA A 536 -32.10 -22.89 32.36
N SER A 537 -31.46 -22.97 33.53
CA SER A 537 -32.13 -23.19 34.82
C SER A 537 -32.75 -21.94 35.45
N GLY A 538 -32.49 -20.75 34.90
CA GLY A 538 -32.95 -19.45 35.44
C GLY A 538 -32.33 -19.06 36.78
N LYS A 539 -31.37 -19.83 37.30
CA LYS A 539 -30.80 -19.62 38.64
C LYS A 539 -29.59 -18.68 38.68
N SER A 540 -28.88 -18.57 37.56
CA SER A 540 -27.64 -17.80 37.47
C SER A 540 -27.64 -16.90 36.23
N VAL A 541 -26.96 -15.78 36.34
CA VAL A 541 -26.63 -14.92 35.20
C VAL A 541 -25.47 -15.54 34.43
N THR A 542 -25.52 -15.48 33.11
CA THR A 542 -24.39 -15.80 32.23
C THR A 542 -24.31 -14.78 31.09
N TYR A 543 -23.30 -14.91 30.24
CA TYR A 543 -23.09 -14.04 29.09
C TYR A 543 -23.07 -14.87 27.81
N ASP A 544 -23.77 -14.39 26.80
CA ASP A 544 -23.93 -15.10 25.55
C ASP A 544 -24.17 -14.14 24.38
N ALA A 545 -23.95 -14.63 23.17
CA ALA A 545 -24.09 -13.88 21.93
C ALA A 545 -25.47 -14.10 21.28
N GLY A 546 -26.54 -13.56 21.88
CA GLY A 546 -27.87 -13.54 21.24
C GLY A 546 -28.56 -14.91 21.09
N ARG A 547 -29.81 -14.92 20.58
CA ARG A 547 -30.81 -15.99 20.77
C ARG A 547 -30.68 -17.19 19.81
N ALA A 548 -29.58 -17.91 19.86
CA ALA A 548 -29.53 -19.32 19.46
C ALA A 548 -28.24 -19.91 20.01
N ALA A 549 -28.31 -21.09 20.60
CA ALA A 549 -27.18 -21.75 21.24
C ALA A 549 -26.05 -22.19 20.28
N ASP A 550 -26.02 -21.68 19.04
CA ASP A 550 -25.24 -22.24 17.93
C ASP A 550 -24.56 -21.19 17.02
N THR A 551 -24.52 -19.90 17.39
CA THR A 551 -24.04 -18.87 16.46
C THR A 551 -22.69 -18.23 16.86
N GLY A 552 -21.63 -18.52 16.11
CA GLY A 552 -20.22 -18.07 16.26
C GLY A 552 -19.99 -16.57 16.05
N HIS A 553 -20.62 -15.74 16.88
CA HIS A 553 -20.59 -14.28 16.77
C HIS A 553 -19.56 -13.61 17.65
N ALA A 554 -19.16 -14.31 18.68
CA ALA A 554 -18.35 -13.78 19.75
C ALA A 554 -16.93 -14.32 19.72
N ASP A 555 -16.52 -15.13 18.74
CA ASP A 555 -15.25 -15.86 18.81
C ASP A 555 -14.05 -14.92 18.91
N LEU A 556 -14.08 -13.79 18.17
CA LEU A 556 -13.06 -12.75 18.31
C LEU A 556 -13.13 -12.03 19.67
N ALA A 557 -14.33 -11.81 20.21
CA ALA A 557 -14.51 -11.25 21.55
C ALA A 557 -14.03 -12.19 22.65
N TRP A 558 -14.36 -13.48 22.58
CA TRP A 558 -13.91 -14.52 23.52
C TRP A 558 -12.40 -14.75 23.41
N ALA A 559 -11.86 -14.85 22.19
CA ALA A 559 -10.41 -14.89 21.96
C ALA A 559 -9.73 -13.67 22.57
N LEU A 560 -10.25 -12.46 22.36
CA LEU A 560 -9.71 -11.25 23.00
C LEU A 560 -9.78 -11.35 24.53
N MET A 561 -10.89 -11.83 25.10
CA MET A 561 -11.04 -12.00 26.55
C MET A 561 -10.06 -13.03 27.12
N HIS A 562 -9.78 -14.13 26.40
CA HIS A 562 -8.77 -15.12 26.79
C HIS A 562 -7.38 -14.50 26.88
N ALA A 563 -7.02 -13.64 25.91
CA ALA A 563 -5.75 -12.90 25.95
C ALA A 563 -5.70 -11.90 27.11
N LEU A 564 -6.80 -11.18 27.38
CA LEU A 564 -6.88 -10.16 28.43
C LEU A 564 -6.81 -10.73 29.86
N ASP A 565 -7.23 -11.98 30.07
CA ASP A 565 -7.16 -12.66 31.37
C ASP A 565 -5.72 -13.00 31.80
N PHE A 566 -4.71 -12.68 30.97
CA PHE A 566 -3.32 -12.57 31.41
C PHE A 566 -3.14 -11.59 32.58
N GLU A 567 -3.87 -10.47 32.57
CA GLU A 567 -3.85 -9.51 33.68
C GLU A 567 -4.98 -9.81 34.67
N PRO A 568 -4.69 -10.02 35.97
CA PRO A 568 -5.72 -10.25 36.98
C PRO A 568 -6.75 -9.11 37.08
N LEU A 569 -7.93 -9.38 37.64
CA LEU A 569 -8.97 -8.37 37.89
C LEU A 569 -8.49 -7.24 38.81
N GLU A 570 -7.62 -7.52 39.78
CA GLU A 570 -7.01 -6.53 40.68
C GLU A 570 -5.93 -5.67 39.99
N GLY A 571 -5.61 -5.95 38.73
CA GLY A 571 -4.50 -5.34 38.00
C GLY A 571 -3.14 -5.99 38.31
N ALA A 572 -2.09 -5.51 37.64
CA ALA A 572 -0.72 -5.93 37.93
C ALA A 572 -0.23 -5.30 39.25
N THR A 573 -0.28 -6.04 40.35
CA THR A 573 0.33 -5.68 41.63
C THR A 573 1.76 -6.21 41.72
N SER A 574 2.61 -5.59 42.54
CA SER A 574 3.97 -6.05 42.82
C SER A 574 4.03 -7.47 43.41
N ALA A 575 2.91 -8.01 43.90
CA ALA A 575 2.79 -9.38 44.40
C ALA A 575 2.53 -10.43 43.30
N ASN A 576 2.04 -10.03 42.13
CA ASN A 576 1.70 -10.93 41.01
C ASN A 576 2.68 -10.84 39.83
N GLN A 577 3.78 -10.07 39.96
CA GLN A 577 4.88 -10.04 38.99
C GLN A 577 5.97 -11.03 39.41
N GLY A 578 5.94 -12.23 38.84
CA GLY A 578 7.16 -13.03 38.73
C GLY A 578 8.08 -12.32 37.73
N LEU A 579 9.11 -11.62 38.23
CA LEU A 579 10.21 -11.10 37.43
C LEU A 579 10.86 -12.29 36.68
N VAL A 580 10.58 -12.42 35.39
CA VAL A 580 11.46 -13.18 34.50
C VAL A 580 12.53 -12.20 34.05
N GLU A 581 13.68 -12.22 34.73
CA GLU A 581 14.89 -11.60 34.22
C GLU A 581 15.25 -12.29 32.89
N ILE A 582 15.10 -11.56 31.79
CA ILE A 582 15.65 -11.97 30.50
C ILE A 582 17.11 -11.49 30.49
N TYR A 583 18.04 -12.39 30.83
CA TYR A 583 19.43 -12.23 30.46
C TYR A 583 19.60 -12.65 29.00
N GLY A 584 19.98 -11.71 28.13
CA GLY A 584 20.33 -11.96 26.73
C GLY A 584 20.10 -10.76 25.83
#